data_AF-A0AA42YEW0-F1
#
_entry.id   AF-A0AA42YEW0-F1
#
_cell.length_a   1.000
_cell.length_b   1.000
_cell.length_c   1.000
_cell.angle_alpha   90.00
_cell.angle_beta   90.00
_cell.angle_gamma   90.00
#
_symmetry.space_group_name_H-M   'P 1'
#
loop_
_entity.id
_entity.type
_entity.pdbx_description
1 polymer ?
#
loop_
_entity_poly.entity_id
_entity_poly.type
_entity_poly.pdbx_seq_one_letter_code
_entity_poly.pdbx_strand_id
1 'polypeptide(L)'
;MSERTDLTRWNRAGLATFRYVEGNAATYLEVLREALRERFADGEWTSLDVVVPADETDGERVTRLLEQYEGERRDLGWEIVRTLARSVHVLGGYADAYANEGFLGTATQWDNVRRLVGMLDYHPAPPASASTRLVLEAKEDQDPGTVEAGFQVKHSPPDGGKAVIFETLADVDVDKELNALRLAGWNRSVAPLVERGRLVTSPVGTRSAIDVQGVGEVYAARLHAYKSSVGGELDAVFEIADFVELDPGHDQVGISAVRLWEFKKKAELVLGVDIDPVTMAPILDEPVAELAAMSLAELEGLTFRPREELEELQDELRKVQIALDEPAFNDDSLERRFLLRLGREVEVERPAVRLRDLVGGIAEPDSPWIATDDEKVSAGDLGIVVLEQATPRAAVVYVDEVDAESGEIALRDAPEQRDWQPWPRGWSSLLER
;
A
#
# COMPACT_ATOMS: atom_id res chain seq x y z
N MET A 1 -35.46 -26.39 28.89
CA MET A 1 -34.57 -26.73 27.76
C MET A 1 -33.49 -25.67 27.73
N SER A 2 -32.24 -26.11 27.75
CA SER A 2 -31.01 -25.32 27.85
C SER A 2 -31.03 -24.06 26.97
N GLU A 3 -31.10 -22.88 27.58
CA GLU A 3 -30.49 -21.67 27.03
C GLU A 3 -28.98 -21.94 26.98
N ARG A 4 -28.57 -22.65 25.94
CA ARG A 4 -27.18 -22.91 25.65
C ARG A 4 -26.65 -21.57 25.16
N THR A 5 -25.95 -20.85 26.04
CA THR A 5 -25.17 -19.66 25.72
C THR A 5 -24.42 -19.94 24.43
N ASP A 6 -24.80 -19.27 23.35
CA ASP A 6 -24.18 -19.48 22.06
C ASP A 6 -22.76 -18.91 22.09
N LEU A 7 -21.80 -19.73 22.54
CA LEU A 7 -20.39 -19.38 22.62
C LEU A 7 -19.77 -19.16 21.22
N THR A 8 -20.47 -19.53 20.13
CA THR A 8 -19.98 -19.35 18.76
C THR A 8 -20.02 -17.89 18.31
N ARG A 9 -20.74 -16.99 19.02
CA ARG A 9 -20.70 -15.54 18.74
C ARG A 9 -19.33 -14.92 19.02
N TRP A 10 -18.56 -15.48 19.94
CA TRP A 10 -17.30 -14.92 20.44
C TRP A 10 -16.06 -15.53 19.79
N ASN A 11 -16.15 -16.77 19.30
CA ASN A 11 -15.03 -17.52 18.72
C ASN A 11 -15.43 -18.07 17.34
N ARG A 12 -15.56 -17.18 16.36
CA ARG A 12 -15.81 -17.53 14.94
C ARG A 12 -14.51 -17.84 14.23
N ALA A 13 -14.59 -18.63 13.16
CA ALA A 13 -13.45 -18.86 12.28
C ALA A 13 -12.94 -17.52 11.71
N GLY A 14 -11.61 -17.32 11.69
CA GLY A 14 -10.95 -16.13 11.14
C GLY A 14 -10.65 -15.01 12.15
N LEU A 15 -10.93 -15.20 13.45
CA LEU A 15 -10.51 -14.24 14.47
C LEU A 15 -9.02 -14.34 14.77
N ALA A 16 -8.38 -13.19 14.98
CA ALA A 16 -6.96 -13.10 15.38
C ALA A 16 -6.72 -13.48 16.85
N THR A 17 -7.78 -13.63 17.66
CA THR A 17 -7.70 -14.08 19.06
C THR A 17 -8.96 -14.85 19.45
N PHE A 18 -8.80 -15.82 20.36
CA PHE A 18 -9.88 -16.50 21.07
C PHE A 18 -10.07 -15.91 22.47
N ARG A 19 -11.32 -15.84 22.93
CA ARG A 19 -11.65 -15.54 24.33
C ARG A 19 -12.54 -16.65 24.86
N TYR A 20 -12.03 -17.42 25.81
CA TYR A 20 -12.73 -18.55 26.41
C TYR A 20 -13.59 -18.11 27.60
N VAL A 21 -13.25 -16.99 28.23
CA VAL A 21 -13.89 -16.48 29.44
C VAL A 21 -14.78 -15.27 29.13
N GLU A 22 -16.06 -15.37 29.51
CA GLU A 22 -17.01 -14.25 29.54
C GLU A 22 -16.99 -13.61 30.94
N GLY A 23 -16.45 -12.39 31.04
CA GLY A 23 -16.46 -11.60 32.27
C GLY A 23 -15.09 -11.43 32.95
N ASN A 24 -15.04 -10.51 33.91
CA ASN A 24 -13.84 -10.18 34.70
C ASN A 24 -14.03 -10.57 36.17
N ALA A 25 -13.01 -10.37 37.01
CA ALA A 25 -13.08 -10.70 38.43
C ALA A 25 -14.29 -10.08 39.15
N ALA A 26 -14.71 -8.87 38.78
CA ALA A 26 -15.90 -8.22 39.36
C ALA A 26 -17.20 -8.93 38.97
N THR A 27 -17.31 -9.36 37.71
CA THR A 27 -18.46 -10.14 37.23
C THR A 27 -18.54 -11.50 37.90
N TYR A 28 -17.39 -12.18 38.05
CA TYR A 28 -17.31 -13.45 38.76
C TYR A 28 -17.63 -13.33 40.24
N LEU A 29 -17.20 -12.25 40.89
CA LEU A 29 -17.57 -11.96 42.28
C LEU A 29 -19.09 -11.87 42.42
N GLU A 30 -19.78 -11.21 41.50
CA GLU A 30 -21.24 -11.10 41.55
C GLU A 30 -21.93 -12.46 41.38
N VAL A 31 -21.50 -13.25 40.39
CA VAL A 31 -22.06 -14.60 40.17
C VAL A 31 -21.85 -15.48 41.40
N LEU A 32 -20.67 -15.44 42.01
CA LEU A 32 -20.39 -16.19 43.23
C LEU A 32 -21.20 -15.67 44.43
N ARG A 33 -21.35 -14.35 44.55
CA ARG A 33 -22.17 -13.72 45.61
C ARG A 33 -23.62 -14.17 45.51
N GLU A 34 -24.22 -14.11 44.32
CA GLU A 34 -25.59 -14.55 44.08
C GLU A 34 -25.79 -16.03 44.39
N ALA A 35 -24.90 -16.89 43.89
CA ALA A 35 -24.98 -18.34 44.12
C ALA A 35 -24.82 -18.70 45.61
N LEU A 36 -23.93 -18.00 46.33
CA LEU A 36 -23.77 -18.21 47.77
C LEU A 36 -24.97 -17.68 48.56
N ARG A 37 -25.51 -16.52 48.20
CA ARG A 37 -26.73 -15.98 48.82
C ARG A 37 -27.92 -16.90 48.64
N GLU A 38 -28.13 -17.45 47.44
CA GLU A 38 -29.20 -18.41 47.16
C GLU A 38 -29.03 -19.69 47.99
N ARG A 39 -27.79 -20.19 48.08
CA ARG A 39 -27.48 -21.44 48.80
C ARG A 39 -27.55 -21.30 50.32
N PHE A 40 -27.24 -20.13 50.86
CA PHE A 40 -27.15 -19.85 52.29
C PHE A 40 -28.12 -18.74 52.72
N ALA A 41 -29.39 -18.87 52.29
CA ALA A 41 -30.45 -17.89 52.52
C ALA A 41 -30.89 -17.73 54.00
N ASP A 42 -30.33 -18.54 54.92
CA ASP A 42 -30.69 -18.57 56.35
C ASP A 42 -30.19 -17.35 57.15
N GLY A 43 -29.65 -16.33 56.47
CA GLY A 43 -29.29 -15.03 57.08
C GLY A 43 -27.96 -15.02 57.83
N GLU A 44 -27.17 -16.08 57.75
CA GLU A 44 -25.84 -16.14 58.39
C GLU A 44 -24.79 -15.27 57.66
N TRP A 45 -25.04 -14.88 56.40
CA TRP A 45 -24.09 -14.18 55.53
C TRP A 45 -24.65 -12.84 55.01
N THR A 46 -25.09 -11.97 55.92
CA THR A 46 -25.67 -10.64 55.61
C THR A 46 -24.72 -9.69 54.87
N SER A 47 -23.43 -9.98 54.85
CA SER A 47 -22.42 -9.23 54.10
C SER A 47 -22.50 -9.41 52.58
N LEU A 48 -23.13 -10.49 52.12
CA LEU A 48 -23.38 -10.76 50.70
C LEU A 48 -24.66 -10.09 50.18
N ASP A 49 -25.47 -9.51 51.08
CA ASP A 49 -26.66 -8.75 50.71
C ASP A 49 -26.24 -7.38 50.19
N VAL A 50 -26.27 -7.24 48.86
CA VAL A 50 -26.08 -5.99 48.16
C VAL A 50 -27.42 -5.51 47.64
N VAL A 51 -27.69 -4.22 47.77
CA VAL A 51 -28.86 -3.58 47.18
C VAL A 51 -28.62 -3.45 45.68
N VAL A 52 -29.41 -4.17 44.88
CA VAL A 52 -29.37 -4.11 43.42
C VAL A 52 -30.63 -3.37 42.96
N PRO A 53 -30.51 -2.22 42.25
CA PRO A 53 -31.66 -1.52 41.69
C PRO A 53 -32.39 -2.39 40.66
N ALA A 54 -33.72 -2.35 40.66
CA ALA A 54 -34.54 -3.18 39.75
C ALA A 54 -34.56 -2.67 38.30
N ASP A 55 -34.22 -1.40 38.09
CA ASP A 55 -34.24 -0.65 36.83
C ASP A 55 -32.85 -0.23 36.34
N GLU A 56 -31.79 -0.90 36.82
CA GLU A 56 -30.40 -0.63 36.45
C GLU A 56 -30.14 -0.87 34.95
N THR A 57 -29.54 0.10 34.26
CA THR A 57 -29.06 -0.06 32.88
C THR A 57 -27.75 -0.84 32.80
N ASP A 58 -27.38 -1.36 31.63
CA ASP A 58 -26.13 -2.11 31.46
C ASP A 58 -24.88 -1.31 31.87
N GLY A 59 -24.84 -0.01 31.56
CA GLY A 59 -23.72 0.86 31.93
C GLY A 59 -23.63 1.12 33.43
N GLU A 60 -24.77 1.32 34.09
CA GLU A 60 -24.85 1.48 35.55
C GLU A 60 -24.45 0.19 36.27
N ARG A 61 -24.86 -0.96 35.73
CA ARG A 61 -24.46 -2.28 36.22
C ARG A 61 -22.95 -2.46 36.20
N VAL A 62 -22.27 -2.11 35.11
CA VAL A 62 -20.80 -2.21 35.04
C VAL A 62 -20.14 -1.33 36.11
N THR A 63 -20.59 -0.09 36.25
CA THR A 63 -20.07 0.84 37.26
C THR A 63 -20.26 0.31 38.67
N ARG A 64 -21.47 -0.15 39.02
CA ARG A 64 -21.75 -0.74 40.35
C ARG A 64 -20.87 -1.94 40.64
N LEU A 65 -20.73 -2.87 39.68
CA LEU A 65 -19.91 -4.06 39.86
C LEU A 65 -18.44 -3.72 40.11
N LEU A 66 -17.91 -2.70 39.42
CA LEU A 66 -16.56 -2.21 39.65
C LEU A 66 -16.42 -1.56 41.02
N GLU A 67 -17.32 -0.65 41.39
CA GLU A 67 -17.32 0.00 42.71
C GLU A 67 -17.44 -1.02 43.85
N GLN A 68 -18.27 -2.04 43.68
CA GLN A 68 -18.42 -3.15 44.62
C GLN A 68 -17.14 -3.99 44.74
N TYR A 69 -16.46 -4.23 43.62
CA TYR A 69 -15.22 -5.01 43.61
C TYR A 69 -14.03 -4.22 44.20
N GLU A 70 -13.90 -2.93 43.87
CA GLU A 70 -12.81 -2.06 44.31
C GLU A 70 -13.05 -1.40 45.68
N GLY A 71 -14.29 -1.44 46.16
CA GLY A 71 -14.68 -0.86 47.44
C GLY A 71 -13.95 -1.46 48.63
N GLU A 72 -14.03 -0.75 49.76
CA GLU A 72 -13.34 -1.09 51.01
C GLU A 72 -13.57 -2.53 51.45
N ARG A 73 -12.62 -3.06 52.22
CA ARG A 73 -12.70 -4.41 52.78
C ARG A 73 -13.94 -4.54 53.65
N ARG A 74 -14.70 -5.61 53.42
CA ARG A 74 -15.89 -5.95 54.21
C ARG A 74 -15.53 -7.06 55.19
N ASP A 75 -16.46 -7.98 55.40
CA ASP A 75 -16.25 -9.14 56.25
C ASP A 75 -15.35 -10.20 55.55
N LEU A 76 -14.99 -11.23 56.32
CA LEU A 76 -14.16 -12.32 55.81
C LEU A 76 -14.87 -13.13 54.72
N GLY A 77 -16.20 -13.30 54.80
CA GLY A 77 -16.98 -14.00 53.78
C GLY A 77 -16.83 -13.34 52.41
N TRP A 78 -17.04 -12.02 52.35
CA TRP A 78 -16.84 -11.23 51.15
C TRP A 78 -15.40 -11.31 50.61
N GLU A 79 -14.40 -11.14 51.46
CA GLU A 79 -12.99 -11.14 51.04
C GLU A 79 -12.52 -12.51 50.53
N ILE A 80 -13.04 -13.60 51.09
CA ILE A 80 -12.78 -14.97 50.59
C ILE A 80 -13.34 -15.11 49.18
N VAL A 81 -14.58 -14.68 48.95
CA VAL A 81 -15.23 -14.77 47.64
C VAL A 81 -14.55 -13.85 46.63
N ARG A 82 -14.19 -12.63 47.02
CA ARG A 82 -13.43 -11.67 46.21
C ARG A 82 -12.06 -12.24 45.81
N THR A 83 -11.36 -12.89 46.74
CA THR A 83 -10.08 -13.54 46.46
C THR A 83 -10.25 -14.71 45.50
N LEU A 84 -11.26 -15.57 45.71
CA LEU A 84 -11.57 -16.67 44.81
C LEU A 84 -11.91 -16.19 43.40
N ALA A 85 -12.75 -15.17 43.27
CA ALA A 85 -13.11 -14.55 42.00
C ALA A 85 -11.86 -14.03 41.26
N ARG A 86 -10.95 -13.38 41.99
CA ARG A 86 -9.68 -12.90 41.44
C ARG A 86 -8.78 -14.06 40.99
N SER A 87 -8.64 -15.11 41.79
CA SER A 87 -7.85 -16.29 41.44
C SER A 87 -8.39 -16.98 40.19
N VAL A 88 -9.71 -17.17 40.11
CA VAL A 88 -10.36 -17.75 38.93
C VAL A 88 -10.16 -16.86 37.70
N HIS A 89 -10.27 -15.55 37.83
CA HIS A 89 -10.00 -14.63 36.72
C HIS A 89 -8.56 -14.74 36.20
N VAL A 90 -7.57 -14.81 37.09
CA VAL A 90 -6.16 -14.99 36.71
C VAL A 90 -5.95 -16.33 36.01
N LEU A 91 -6.51 -17.42 36.56
CA LEU A 91 -6.43 -18.75 35.96
C LEU A 91 -7.13 -18.80 34.60
N GLY A 92 -8.25 -18.10 34.46
CA GLY A 92 -8.95 -17.92 33.19
C GLY A 92 -8.08 -17.25 32.14
N GLY A 93 -7.33 -16.20 32.53
CA GLY A 93 -6.36 -15.56 31.63
C GLY A 93 -5.27 -16.51 31.14
N TYR A 94 -4.78 -17.43 31.98
CA TYR A 94 -3.84 -18.47 31.55
C TYR A 94 -4.48 -19.48 30.59
N ALA A 95 -5.74 -19.87 30.82
CA ALA A 95 -6.48 -20.74 29.91
C ALA A 95 -6.69 -20.09 28.54
N ASP A 96 -7.04 -18.80 28.52
CA ASP A 96 -7.16 -17.99 27.29
C ASP A 96 -5.83 -17.94 26.54
N ALA A 97 -4.73 -17.62 27.23
CA ALA A 97 -3.40 -17.58 26.62
C ALA A 97 -3.00 -18.94 26.04
N TYR A 98 -3.22 -20.02 26.78
CA TYR A 98 -2.92 -21.37 26.30
C TYR A 98 -3.76 -21.76 25.07
N ALA A 99 -5.05 -21.38 25.04
CA ALA A 99 -5.92 -21.64 23.90
C ALA A 99 -5.46 -20.87 22.65
N ASN A 100 -5.07 -19.59 22.79
CA ASN A 100 -4.57 -18.78 21.69
C ASN A 100 -3.25 -19.32 21.10
N GLU A 101 -2.37 -19.87 21.93
CA GLU A 101 -1.12 -20.48 21.47
C GLU A 101 -1.31 -21.83 20.74
N GLY A 102 -2.53 -22.39 20.77
CA GLY A 102 -2.84 -23.67 20.13
C GLY A 102 -3.15 -23.61 18.63
N PHE A 103 -3.32 -22.42 18.04
CA PHE A 103 -3.71 -22.26 16.64
C PHE A 103 -2.79 -21.28 15.90
N LEU A 104 -2.49 -21.59 14.64
CA LEU A 104 -1.50 -20.83 13.86
C LEU A 104 -1.86 -19.34 13.69
N GLY A 105 -3.15 -19.04 13.52
CA GLY A 105 -3.64 -17.67 13.34
C GLY A 105 -3.69 -16.83 14.63
N THR A 106 -3.54 -17.45 15.79
CA THR A 106 -3.67 -16.77 17.11
C THR A 106 -2.43 -16.92 18.00
N ALA A 107 -1.52 -17.83 17.67
CA ALA A 107 -0.29 -18.05 18.42
C ALA A 107 0.66 -16.85 18.26
N THR A 108 1.21 -16.37 19.37
CA THR A 108 2.11 -15.22 19.40
C THR A 108 3.55 -15.62 19.72
N GLN A 109 3.75 -16.74 20.42
CA GLN A 109 5.09 -17.20 20.76
C GLN A 109 5.71 -17.96 19.59
N TRP A 110 6.91 -17.52 19.19
CA TRP A 110 7.63 -18.09 18.05
C TRP A 110 7.80 -19.62 18.13
N ASP A 111 8.07 -20.16 19.31
CA ASP A 111 8.23 -21.61 19.50
C ASP A 111 6.95 -22.38 19.22
N ASN A 112 5.78 -21.84 19.59
CA ASN A 112 4.49 -22.49 19.34
C ASN A 112 4.11 -22.36 17.87
N VAL A 113 4.31 -21.18 17.26
CA VAL A 113 4.14 -20.99 15.82
C VAL A 113 4.98 -22.00 15.05
N ARG A 114 6.28 -22.13 15.38
CA ARG A 114 7.21 -23.08 14.75
C ARG A 114 6.74 -24.54 14.89
N ARG A 115 6.23 -24.94 16.06
CA ARG A 115 5.67 -26.28 16.27
C ARG A 115 4.42 -26.52 15.43
N LEU A 116 3.52 -25.54 15.37
CA LEU A 116 2.27 -25.63 14.61
C LEU A 116 2.52 -25.69 13.10
N VAL A 117 3.41 -24.87 12.56
CA VAL A 117 3.78 -24.97 11.13
C VAL A 117 4.57 -26.22 10.81
N GLY A 118 5.39 -26.72 11.76
CA GLY A 118 6.07 -28.00 11.61
C GLY A 118 5.12 -29.18 11.46
N MET A 119 3.92 -29.13 12.04
CA MET A 119 2.87 -30.14 11.80
C MET A 119 2.33 -30.10 10.37
N LEU A 120 2.47 -28.98 9.66
CA LEU A 120 2.15 -28.82 8.24
C LEU A 120 3.33 -29.17 7.33
N ASP A 121 4.40 -29.73 7.89
CA ASP A 121 5.69 -29.99 7.23
C ASP A 121 6.38 -28.70 6.70
N TYR A 122 5.93 -27.53 7.16
CA TYR A 122 6.56 -26.26 6.86
C TYR A 122 7.64 -25.94 7.89
N HIS A 123 8.83 -25.66 7.40
CA HIS A 123 9.98 -25.34 8.21
C HIS A 123 10.42 -23.90 7.89
N PRO A 124 10.21 -22.92 8.80
CA PRO A 124 10.71 -21.58 8.60
C PRO A 124 12.21 -21.62 8.34
N ALA A 125 12.65 -20.95 7.27
CA ALA A 125 14.05 -20.90 6.91
C ALA A 125 14.86 -20.36 8.11
N PRO A 126 16.02 -20.95 8.42
CA PRO A 126 16.95 -20.32 9.35
C PRO A 126 17.33 -18.92 8.80
N PRO A 127 17.86 -18.03 9.65
CA PRO A 127 18.39 -16.75 9.18
C PRO A 127 19.30 -16.98 7.98
N ALA A 128 18.95 -16.41 6.83
CA ALA A 128 19.73 -16.58 5.62
C ALA A 128 21.07 -15.87 5.77
N SER A 129 22.17 -16.58 5.51
CA SER A 129 23.47 -15.94 5.36
C SER A 129 23.41 -14.97 4.19
N ALA A 130 24.06 -13.82 4.32
CA ALA A 130 24.24 -12.91 3.20
C ALA A 130 25.05 -13.62 2.11
N SER A 131 24.59 -13.52 0.85
CA SER A 131 25.31 -14.03 -0.32
C SER A 131 25.44 -12.90 -1.32
N THR A 132 26.59 -12.80 -1.97
CA THR A 132 26.82 -11.85 -3.06
C THR A 132 27.59 -12.53 -4.18
N ARG A 133 27.49 -11.97 -5.39
CA ARG A 133 28.31 -12.37 -6.53
C ARG A 133 29.54 -11.47 -6.57
N LEU A 134 30.72 -12.08 -6.69
CA LEU A 134 31.97 -11.36 -6.90
C LEU A 134 32.45 -11.67 -8.31
N VAL A 135 32.96 -10.66 -9.00
CA VAL A 135 33.68 -10.83 -10.26
C VAL A 135 35.16 -10.91 -9.94
N LEU A 136 35.81 -11.96 -10.42
CA LEU A 136 37.25 -12.17 -10.26
C LEU A 136 37.91 -11.88 -11.60
N GLU A 137 38.71 -10.84 -11.65
CA GLU A 137 39.52 -10.53 -12.84
C GLU A 137 40.86 -11.26 -12.74
N ALA A 138 41.14 -12.12 -13.72
CA ALA A 138 42.44 -12.78 -13.83
C ALA A 138 43.49 -11.75 -14.28
N LYS A 139 44.73 -11.85 -13.77
CA LYS A 139 45.82 -11.01 -14.29
C LYS A 139 46.22 -11.45 -15.71
N GLU A 140 46.60 -10.51 -16.56
CA GLU A 140 46.92 -10.80 -17.98
C GLU A 140 48.09 -11.79 -18.16
N ASP A 141 49.01 -11.82 -17.18
CA ASP A 141 50.20 -12.67 -17.14
C ASP A 141 49.99 -14.02 -16.44
N GLN A 142 48.78 -14.31 -15.96
CA GLN A 142 48.43 -15.57 -15.30
C GLN A 142 47.83 -16.58 -16.29
N ASP A 143 48.23 -17.84 -16.10
CA ASP A 143 47.59 -18.99 -16.77
C ASP A 143 46.24 -19.30 -16.11
N PRO A 144 45.32 -19.99 -16.82
CA PRO A 144 44.04 -20.41 -16.26
C PRO A 144 44.23 -21.23 -14.98
N GLY A 145 43.39 -20.99 -13.98
CA GLY A 145 43.48 -21.65 -12.68
C GLY A 145 42.13 -21.74 -11.99
N THR A 146 42.12 -22.33 -10.79
CA THR A 146 40.89 -22.54 -10.01
C THR A 146 41.00 -21.82 -8.68
N VAL A 147 39.96 -21.08 -8.31
CA VAL A 147 39.76 -20.52 -6.97
C VAL A 147 38.94 -21.52 -6.18
N GLU A 148 39.54 -22.14 -5.18
CA GLU A 148 38.90 -23.17 -4.36
C GLU A 148 37.72 -22.61 -3.53
N ALA A 149 36.77 -23.49 -3.21
CA ALA A 149 35.75 -23.22 -2.20
C ALA A 149 36.40 -22.85 -0.85
N GLY A 150 35.83 -21.88 -0.15
CA GLY A 150 36.39 -21.34 1.09
C GLY A 150 37.37 -20.17 0.90
N PHE A 151 37.56 -19.68 -0.33
CA PHE A 151 38.34 -18.46 -0.58
C PHE A 151 37.68 -17.26 0.10
N GLN A 152 38.42 -16.60 1.00
CA GLN A 152 37.85 -15.60 1.90
C GLN A 152 38.00 -14.18 1.37
N VAL A 153 36.90 -13.43 1.39
CA VAL A 153 36.85 -12.02 1.01
C VAL A 153 36.31 -11.19 2.16
N LYS A 154 37.02 -10.13 2.51
CA LYS A 154 36.65 -9.23 3.60
C LYS A 154 35.78 -8.09 3.07
N HIS A 155 34.59 -7.93 3.61
CA HIS A 155 33.73 -6.78 3.39
C HIS A 155 33.76 -5.87 4.62
N SER A 156 34.10 -4.60 4.43
CA SER A 156 34.02 -3.57 5.47
C SER A 156 32.83 -2.65 5.13
N PRO A 157 31.73 -2.69 5.89
CA PRO A 157 30.58 -1.84 5.61
C PRO A 157 30.94 -0.34 5.67
N PRO A 158 30.40 0.49 4.75
CA PRO A 158 30.69 1.93 4.71
C PRO A 158 30.24 2.66 5.98
N ASP A 159 29.22 2.17 6.67
CA ASP A 159 28.68 2.72 7.92
C ASP A 159 29.58 2.47 9.15
N GLY A 160 30.80 1.96 8.96
CA GLY A 160 31.76 1.73 10.04
C GLY A 160 31.48 0.48 10.89
N GLY A 161 30.61 -0.41 10.42
CA GLY A 161 30.33 -1.70 11.06
C GLY A 161 31.56 -2.63 11.13
N LYS A 162 31.47 -3.69 11.96
CA LYS A 162 32.51 -4.73 12.00
C LYS A 162 32.63 -5.41 10.64
N ALA A 163 33.87 -5.61 10.18
CA ALA A 163 34.10 -6.30 8.92
C ALA A 163 33.58 -7.74 8.97
N VAL A 164 32.91 -8.14 7.90
CA VAL A 164 32.35 -9.47 7.70
C VAL A 164 33.23 -10.21 6.68
N ILE A 165 33.47 -11.49 6.91
CA ILE A 165 34.22 -12.36 5.98
C ILE A 165 33.19 -13.20 5.22
N PHE A 166 33.25 -13.09 3.90
CA PHE A 166 32.56 -13.97 2.97
C PHE A 166 33.51 -15.06 2.50
N GLU A 167 32.98 -16.20 2.06
CA GLU A 167 33.74 -17.27 1.46
C GLU A 167 33.08 -17.77 0.17
N THR A 168 33.87 -18.28 -0.77
CA THR A 168 33.35 -18.94 -1.96
C THR A 168 32.67 -20.25 -1.58
N LEU A 169 31.48 -20.50 -2.15
CA LEU A 169 30.69 -21.70 -1.84
C LEU A 169 31.14 -22.95 -2.62
N ALA A 170 31.84 -22.74 -3.73
CA ALA A 170 32.28 -23.79 -4.65
C ALA A 170 33.56 -23.35 -5.35
N ASP A 171 34.25 -24.32 -5.95
CA ASP A 171 35.40 -24.08 -6.81
C ASP A 171 34.97 -23.29 -8.06
N VAL A 172 35.78 -22.30 -8.46
CA VAL A 172 35.53 -21.43 -9.62
C VAL A 172 36.75 -21.42 -10.51
N ASP A 173 36.59 -21.85 -11.76
CA ASP A 173 37.64 -21.71 -12.77
C ASP A 173 37.73 -20.26 -13.25
N VAL A 174 38.96 -19.75 -13.32
CA VAL A 174 39.30 -18.38 -13.66
C VAL A 174 40.27 -18.40 -14.82
N ASP A 175 39.91 -17.68 -15.89
CA ASP A 175 40.70 -17.55 -17.11
C ASP A 175 40.66 -16.09 -17.57
N LYS A 176 41.80 -15.56 -18.01
CA LYS A 176 41.92 -14.19 -18.53
C LYS A 176 41.11 -13.97 -19.80
N GLU A 177 40.86 -15.00 -20.60
CA GLU A 177 40.01 -14.87 -21.78
C GLU A 177 38.56 -14.52 -21.38
N LEU A 178 38.13 -14.93 -20.19
CA LEU A 178 36.81 -14.62 -19.65
C LEU A 178 36.69 -13.19 -19.10
N ASN A 179 37.80 -12.48 -18.88
CA ASN A 179 37.75 -11.05 -18.51
C ASN A 179 37.11 -10.18 -19.61
N ALA A 180 37.11 -10.66 -20.86
CA ALA A 180 36.44 -10.00 -21.98
C ALA A 180 34.92 -10.25 -21.99
N LEU A 181 34.43 -11.24 -21.24
CA LEU A 181 33.01 -11.47 -21.11
C LEU A 181 32.36 -10.33 -20.33
N ARG A 182 31.14 -10.02 -20.75
CA ARG A 182 30.30 -9.00 -20.17
C ARG A 182 29.00 -9.65 -19.74
N LEU A 183 28.46 -9.22 -18.60
CA LEU A 183 27.17 -9.72 -18.14
C LEU A 183 26.10 -9.37 -19.17
N ALA A 184 25.05 -10.18 -19.25
CA ALA A 184 23.86 -9.81 -20.01
C ALA A 184 23.31 -8.48 -19.45
N GLY A 185 23.17 -7.47 -20.32
CA GLY A 185 22.82 -6.11 -19.90
C GLY A 185 24.01 -5.24 -19.46
N TRP A 186 25.25 -5.65 -19.70
CA TRP A 186 26.40 -4.75 -19.56
C TRP A 186 26.29 -3.59 -20.54
N ASN A 187 26.55 -2.37 -20.06
CA ASN A 187 26.36 -1.11 -20.79
C ASN A 187 24.89 -0.88 -21.21
N ARG A 188 23.95 -1.26 -20.34
CA ARG A 188 22.53 -0.96 -20.48
C ARG A 188 22.07 -0.27 -19.19
N SER A 189 21.53 0.93 -19.34
CA SER A 189 20.86 1.59 -18.22
C SER A 189 19.70 0.72 -17.74
N VAL A 190 19.69 0.46 -16.42
CA VAL A 190 18.57 -0.21 -15.73
C VAL A 190 17.43 0.77 -15.43
N ALA A 191 17.67 2.07 -15.57
CA ALA A 191 16.64 3.08 -15.44
C ALA A 191 15.93 3.25 -16.80
N PRO A 192 14.59 3.21 -16.84
CA PRO A 192 13.86 3.55 -18.05
C PRO A 192 14.14 5.01 -18.43
N LEU A 193 14.17 5.30 -19.73
CA LEU A 193 14.14 6.68 -20.19
C LEU A 193 12.77 7.24 -19.85
N VAL A 194 12.74 8.25 -19.00
CA VAL A 194 11.51 8.95 -18.64
C VAL A 194 11.50 10.29 -19.37
N GLU A 195 10.54 10.44 -20.27
CA GLU A 195 10.22 11.72 -20.88
C GLU A 195 9.70 12.64 -19.77
N ARG A 196 10.31 13.83 -19.60
CA ARG A 196 9.79 14.84 -18.66
C ARG A 196 8.57 15.52 -19.28
N GLY A 197 7.49 14.76 -19.41
CA GLY A 197 6.19 15.32 -19.77
C GLY A 197 5.79 16.33 -18.71
N ARG A 198 5.66 17.61 -19.10
CA ARG A 198 4.64 18.44 -18.47
C ARG A 198 3.38 17.61 -18.57
N LEU A 199 2.85 17.13 -17.43
CA LEU A 199 1.60 16.36 -17.37
C LEU A 199 0.65 17.03 -18.34
N VAL A 200 0.42 16.41 -19.50
CA VAL A 200 -0.70 16.81 -20.33
C VAL A 200 -1.86 16.41 -19.47
N THR A 201 -2.41 17.41 -18.79
CA THR A 201 -3.41 17.20 -17.76
C THR A 201 -4.49 16.37 -18.43
N SER A 202 -4.59 15.11 -17.98
CA SER A 202 -5.74 14.29 -18.31
C SER A 202 -6.98 15.13 -17.98
N PRO A 203 -8.10 14.99 -18.70
CA PRO A 203 -9.28 15.81 -18.42
C PRO A 203 -9.71 15.76 -16.94
N VAL A 204 -9.41 14.67 -16.22
CA VAL A 204 -9.59 14.59 -14.76
C VAL A 204 -8.65 15.51 -13.98
N GLY A 205 -7.43 15.74 -14.45
CA GLY A 205 -6.43 16.59 -13.83
C GLY A 205 -6.82 18.06 -13.75
N THR A 206 -7.65 18.54 -14.68
CA THR A 206 -8.18 19.93 -14.68
C THR A 206 -9.45 20.07 -13.85
N ARG A 207 -9.98 18.99 -13.27
CA ARG A 207 -11.10 19.06 -12.34
C ARG A 207 -10.67 19.70 -11.03
N SER A 208 -11.63 20.28 -10.32
CA SER A 208 -11.38 20.89 -9.02
C SER A 208 -10.94 19.85 -7.98
N ALA A 209 -10.00 20.23 -7.10
CA ALA A 209 -9.52 19.40 -6.00
C ALA A 209 -10.62 18.90 -5.05
N ILE A 210 -11.82 19.52 -5.07
CA ILE A 210 -12.98 19.03 -4.32
C ILE A 210 -13.38 17.59 -4.71
N ASP A 211 -13.09 17.17 -5.95
CA ASP A 211 -13.42 15.84 -6.44
C ASP A 211 -12.46 14.76 -5.89
N VAL A 212 -11.39 15.15 -5.17
CA VAL A 212 -10.51 14.21 -4.44
C VAL A 212 -11.14 13.84 -3.09
N GLN A 213 -11.20 12.55 -2.81
CA GLN A 213 -11.83 12.01 -1.61
C GLN A 213 -11.23 12.60 -0.33
N GLY A 214 -12.07 13.22 0.49
CA GLY A 214 -11.69 13.79 1.79
C GLY A 214 -11.26 15.26 1.78
N VAL A 215 -11.17 15.90 0.61
CA VAL A 215 -10.97 17.35 0.49
C VAL A 215 -12.26 18.09 0.89
N GLY A 216 -13.38 17.82 0.21
CA GLY A 216 -14.65 18.50 0.47
C GLY A 216 -14.56 20.04 0.34
N GLU A 217 -15.65 20.73 0.65
CA GLU A 217 -15.75 22.19 0.42
C GLU A 217 -14.75 23.02 1.24
N VAL A 218 -14.51 22.63 2.50
CA VAL A 218 -13.67 23.39 3.43
C VAL A 218 -12.21 23.39 3.00
N TYR A 219 -11.65 22.23 2.60
CA TYR A 219 -10.26 22.16 2.15
C TYR A 219 -10.10 22.68 0.72
N ALA A 220 -11.08 22.45 -0.16
CA ALA A 220 -11.07 23.01 -1.51
C ALA A 220 -11.00 24.55 -1.48
N ALA A 221 -11.80 25.22 -0.63
CA ALA A 221 -11.74 26.66 -0.47
C ALA A 221 -10.36 27.17 -0.02
N ARG A 222 -9.68 26.45 0.88
CA ARG A 222 -8.31 26.79 1.32
C ARG A 222 -7.28 26.61 0.21
N LEU A 223 -7.40 25.52 -0.55
CA LEU A 223 -6.54 25.25 -1.69
C LEU A 223 -6.73 26.30 -2.81
N HIS A 224 -7.97 26.69 -3.11
CA HIS A 224 -8.26 27.77 -4.06
C HIS A 224 -7.65 29.11 -3.60
N ALA A 225 -7.83 29.47 -2.32
CA ALA A 225 -7.21 30.67 -1.76
C ALA A 225 -5.68 30.63 -1.84
N TYR A 226 -5.07 29.46 -1.61
CA TYR A 226 -3.64 29.26 -1.78
C TYR A 226 -3.20 29.46 -3.24
N LYS A 227 -3.87 28.85 -4.23
CA LYS A 227 -3.55 29.04 -5.65
C LYS A 227 -3.66 30.50 -6.08
N SER A 228 -4.72 31.19 -5.68
CA SER A 228 -4.86 32.63 -5.93
C SER A 228 -3.74 33.46 -5.29
N SER A 229 -3.24 33.05 -4.12
CA SER A 229 -2.15 33.77 -3.45
C SER A 229 -0.78 33.57 -4.12
N VAL A 230 -0.52 32.40 -4.71
CA VAL A 230 0.75 32.05 -5.35
C VAL A 230 0.77 32.43 -6.83
N GLY A 231 -0.34 32.19 -7.54
CA GLY A 231 -0.47 32.43 -8.99
C GLY A 231 -0.86 33.86 -9.38
N GLY A 232 -1.33 34.68 -8.43
CA GLY A 232 -1.70 36.08 -8.67
C GLY A 232 -3.03 36.28 -9.44
N GLU A 233 -3.75 35.20 -9.73
CA GLU A 233 -5.05 35.23 -10.41
C GLU A 233 -6.19 35.14 -9.38
N LEU A 234 -7.09 36.13 -9.43
CA LEU A 234 -8.32 36.11 -8.64
C LEU A 234 -9.21 34.98 -9.14
N ASP A 235 -9.71 34.16 -8.22
CA ASP A 235 -10.61 33.03 -8.47
C ASP A 235 -9.99 31.81 -9.18
N ALA A 236 -8.67 31.65 -9.07
CA ALA A 236 -7.97 30.46 -9.56
C ALA A 236 -8.45 29.19 -8.84
N VAL A 237 -9.02 28.25 -9.61
CA VAL A 237 -9.44 26.94 -9.10
C VAL A 237 -8.20 26.07 -8.93
N PHE A 238 -7.99 25.58 -7.71
CA PHE A 238 -7.00 24.54 -7.41
C PHE A 238 -7.50 23.21 -7.97
N GLU A 239 -6.77 22.72 -8.96
CA GLU A 239 -7.06 21.54 -9.77
C GLU A 239 -6.40 20.29 -9.16
N ILE A 240 -6.83 19.11 -9.59
CA ILE A 240 -6.22 17.85 -9.15
C ILE A 240 -4.73 17.80 -9.54
N ALA A 241 -4.36 18.31 -10.72
CA ALA A 241 -2.98 18.35 -11.19
C ALA A 241 -2.04 19.19 -10.31
N ASP A 242 -2.56 20.23 -9.64
CA ASP A 242 -1.76 21.13 -8.80
C ASP A 242 -1.18 20.40 -7.56
N PHE A 243 -1.76 19.27 -7.15
CA PHE A 243 -1.21 18.47 -6.03
C PHE A 243 0.18 17.91 -6.31
N VAL A 244 0.55 17.70 -7.58
CA VAL A 244 1.85 17.14 -7.97
C VAL A 244 2.99 18.07 -7.56
N GLU A 245 2.80 19.36 -7.80
CA GLU A 245 3.78 20.41 -7.50
C GLU A 245 3.68 20.92 -6.05
N LEU A 246 2.56 20.66 -5.37
CA LEU A 246 2.37 21.07 -3.99
C LEU A 246 3.37 20.34 -3.06
N ASP A 247 4.15 21.11 -2.29
CA ASP A 247 4.97 20.59 -1.19
C ASP A 247 4.12 20.47 0.09
N PRO A 248 3.81 19.24 0.56
CA PRO A 248 3.00 19.05 1.76
C PRO A 248 3.68 19.53 3.06
N GLY A 249 5.00 19.81 3.03
CA GLY A 249 5.74 20.38 4.14
C GLY A 249 5.51 21.88 4.35
N HIS A 250 4.83 22.55 3.41
CA HIS A 250 4.65 23.99 3.41
C HIS A 250 3.40 24.43 4.19
N ASP A 251 3.57 25.14 5.31
CA ASP A 251 2.48 25.50 6.26
C ASP A 251 1.52 26.62 5.78
N GLN A 252 1.63 27.06 4.51
CA GLN A 252 0.89 28.24 4.03
C GLN A 252 -0.56 27.95 3.63
N VAL A 253 -0.92 26.68 3.38
CA VAL A 253 -2.27 26.29 2.97
C VAL A 253 -3.26 26.27 4.16
N GLY A 254 -2.75 26.27 5.39
CA GLY A 254 -3.58 26.12 6.60
C GLY A 254 -4.25 24.73 6.68
N ILE A 255 -3.62 23.71 6.10
CA ILE A 255 -4.01 22.31 6.15
C ILE A 255 -2.83 21.55 6.76
N SER A 256 -3.08 20.57 7.63
CA SER A 256 -1.99 19.79 8.22
C SER A 256 -1.21 19.02 7.15
N ALA A 257 0.11 18.95 7.30
CA ALA A 257 0.99 18.24 6.38
C ALA A 257 0.54 16.80 6.10
N VAL A 258 0.06 16.09 7.13
CA VAL A 258 -0.47 14.71 7.01
C VAL A 258 -1.65 14.64 6.04
N ARG A 259 -2.59 15.59 6.10
CA ARG A 259 -3.73 15.62 5.17
C ARG A 259 -3.32 16.04 3.77
N LEU A 260 -2.38 16.99 3.64
CA LEU A 260 -1.84 17.37 2.33
C LEU A 260 -1.13 16.19 1.65
N TRP A 261 -0.37 15.39 2.42
CA TRP A 261 0.21 14.15 1.92
C TRP A 261 -0.84 13.14 1.46
N GLU A 262 -1.93 12.99 2.23
CA GLU A 262 -3.05 12.12 1.84
C GLU A 262 -3.69 12.57 0.52
N PHE A 263 -4.03 13.86 0.41
CA PHE A 263 -4.64 14.42 -0.81
C PHE A 263 -3.71 14.31 -2.02
N LYS A 264 -2.42 14.61 -1.82
CA LYS A 264 -1.40 14.47 -2.86
C LYS A 264 -1.30 13.03 -3.35
N LYS A 265 -1.26 12.05 -2.45
CA LYS A 265 -1.20 10.63 -2.83
C LYS A 265 -2.45 10.18 -3.59
N LYS A 266 -3.63 10.66 -3.22
CA LYS A 266 -4.87 10.38 -3.96
C LYS A 266 -4.86 11.02 -5.35
N ALA A 267 -4.41 12.26 -5.47
CA ALA A 267 -4.26 12.92 -6.77
C ALA A 267 -3.25 12.19 -7.67
N GLU A 268 -2.11 11.75 -7.12
CA GLU A 268 -1.12 10.94 -7.84
C GLU A 268 -1.71 9.61 -8.35
N LEU A 269 -2.56 8.93 -7.57
CA LEU A 269 -3.25 7.72 -8.01
C LEU A 269 -4.20 7.99 -9.20
N VAL A 270 -4.91 9.13 -9.18
CA VAL A 270 -5.85 9.51 -10.25
C VAL A 270 -5.10 9.89 -11.53
N LEU A 271 -3.98 10.60 -11.40
CA LEU A 271 -3.18 11.08 -12.53
C LEU A 271 -2.21 10.03 -13.08
N GLY A 272 -1.88 9.01 -12.27
CA GLY A 272 -0.90 7.98 -12.59
C GLY A 272 -1.44 6.79 -13.38
N VAL A 273 -2.71 6.82 -13.79
CA VAL A 273 -3.35 5.71 -14.50
C VAL A 273 -2.79 5.61 -15.92
N ASP A 274 -2.11 4.51 -16.23
CA ASP A 274 -1.53 4.25 -17.54
C ASP A 274 -2.50 3.42 -18.40
N ILE A 275 -3.24 4.10 -19.28
CA ILE A 275 -4.20 3.46 -20.19
C ILE A 275 -3.80 3.82 -21.61
N ASP A 276 -3.58 2.80 -22.44
CA ASP A 276 -3.43 2.98 -23.87
C ASP A 276 -4.81 3.18 -24.53
N PRO A 277 -5.10 4.37 -25.09
CA PRO A 277 -6.40 4.68 -25.66
C PRO A 277 -6.72 3.85 -26.91
N VAL A 278 -5.71 3.34 -27.61
CA VAL A 278 -5.92 2.54 -28.83
C VAL A 278 -6.44 1.16 -28.43
N THR A 279 -5.87 0.55 -27.40
CA THR A 279 -6.25 -0.79 -26.94
C THR A 279 -7.52 -0.79 -26.11
N MET A 280 -7.82 0.31 -25.39
CA MET A 280 -9.03 0.44 -24.58
C MET A 280 -10.19 1.19 -25.27
N ALA A 281 -10.08 1.47 -26.56
CA ALA A 281 -11.08 2.19 -27.34
C ALA A 281 -12.55 1.75 -27.11
N PRO A 282 -12.88 0.44 -26.98
CA PRO A 282 -14.26 -0.01 -26.76
C PRO A 282 -14.88 0.45 -25.44
N ILE A 283 -14.07 0.76 -24.44
CA ILE A 283 -14.51 1.09 -23.07
C ILE A 283 -14.12 2.51 -22.63
N LEU A 284 -13.51 3.31 -23.52
CA LEU A 284 -13.07 4.68 -23.21
C LEU A 284 -14.22 5.61 -22.78
N ASP A 285 -15.42 5.38 -23.30
CA ASP A 285 -16.61 6.16 -22.97
C ASP A 285 -17.27 5.70 -21.66
N GLU A 286 -16.91 4.54 -21.11
CA GLU A 286 -17.64 4.00 -19.96
C GLU A 286 -17.23 4.70 -18.64
N PRO A 287 -18.17 4.89 -17.69
CA PRO A 287 -17.85 5.43 -16.38
C PRO A 287 -16.89 4.51 -15.62
N VAL A 288 -15.90 5.10 -14.94
CA VAL A 288 -14.89 4.34 -14.18
C VAL A 288 -15.53 3.43 -13.14
N ALA A 289 -16.62 3.87 -12.49
CA ALA A 289 -17.33 3.08 -11.49
C ALA A 289 -18.02 1.85 -12.07
N GLU A 290 -18.52 1.93 -13.30
CA GLU A 290 -19.14 0.78 -13.98
C GLU A 290 -18.06 -0.23 -14.37
N LEU A 291 -16.95 0.23 -14.96
CA LEU A 291 -15.82 -0.62 -15.31
C LEU A 291 -15.20 -1.33 -14.10
N ALA A 292 -15.06 -0.64 -12.96
CA ALA A 292 -14.55 -1.22 -11.72
C ALA A 292 -15.49 -2.29 -11.12
N ALA A 293 -16.79 -2.22 -11.42
CA ALA A 293 -17.82 -3.14 -10.96
C ALA A 293 -18.11 -4.31 -11.93
N MET A 294 -17.71 -4.20 -13.20
CA MET A 294 -17.86 -5.26 -14.20
C MET A 294 -17.08 -6.52 -13.80
N SER A 295 -17.53 -7.67 -14.28
CA SER A 295 -16.76 -8.91 -14.16
C SER A 295 -15.64 -8.95 -15.21
N LEU A 296 -14.55 -9.67 -14.91
CA LEU A 296 -13.45 -9.85 -15.86
C LEU A 296 -13.91 -10.48 -17.19
N ALA A 297 -14.92 -11.35 -17.16
CA ALA A 297 -15.48 -11.98 -18.35
C ALA A 297 -16.22 -10.97 -19.26
N GLU A 298 -16.88 -9.96 -18.66
CA GLU A 298 -17.53 -8.88 -19.42
C GLU A 298 -16.49 -7.97 -20.06
N LEU A 299 -15.45 -7.60 -19.30
CA LEU A 299 -14.34 -6.78 -19.82
C LEU A 299 -13.58 -7.51 -20.93
N GLU A 300 -13.32 -8.81 -20.78
CA GLU A 300 -12.70 -9.65 -21.81
C GLU A 300 -13.56 -9.68 -23.08
N GLY A 301 -14.88 -9.78 -22.94
CA GLY A 301 -15.80 -9.72 -24.08
C GLY A 301 -15.83 -8.37 -24.81
N LEU A 302 -15.60 -7.26 -24.11
CA LEU A 302 -15.60 -5.91 -24.68
C LEU A 302 -14.27 -5.54 -25.33
N THR A 303 -13.15 -5.93 -24.71
CA THR A 303 -11.81 -5.47 -25.08
C THR A 303 -10.97 -6.52 -25.81
N PHE A 304 -11.34 -7.80 -25.73
CA PHE A 304 -10.57 -8.95 -26.25
C PHE A 304 -9.15 -9.03 -25.69
N ARG A 305 -8.92 -8.54 -24.47
CA ARG A 305 -7.61 -8.55 -23.79
C ARG A 305 -7.44 -9.78 -22.90
N PRO A 306 -6.19 -10.22 -22.65
CA PRO A 306 -5.94 -11.30 -21.72
C PRO A 306 -6.36 -10.92 -20.30
N ARG A 307 -6.80 -11.92 -19.54
CA ARG A 307 -7.34 -11.74 -18.18
C ARG A 307 -6.38 -11.03 -17.21
N GLU A 308 -5.09 -11.31 -17.31
CA GLU A 308 -4.05 -10.73 -16.45
C GLU A 308 -3.99 -9.19 -16.57
N GLU A 309 -3.99 -8.67 -17.80
CA GLU A 309 -4.03 -7.22 -18.05
C GLU A 309 -5.34 -6.57 -17.56
N LEU A 310 -6.46 -7.31 -17.61
CA LEU A 310 -7.75 -6.81 -17.15
C LEU A 310 -7.87 -6.83 -15.62
N GLU A 311 -7.18 -7.76 -14.95
CA GLU A 311 -7.04 -7.78 -13.49
C GLU A 311 -6.23 -6.56 -13.02
N GLU A 312 -5.12 -6.25 -13.67
CA GLU A 312 -4.32 -5.04 -13.40
C GLU A 312 -5.15 -3.76 -13.63
N LEU A 313 -5.86 -3.66 -14.76
CA LEU A 313 -6.73 -2.52 -15.04
C LEU A 313 -7.82 -2.37 -13.97
N GLN A 314 -8.50 -3.45 -13.57
CA GLN A 314 -9.52 -3.37 -12.52
C GLN A 314 -8.97 -2.87 -11.19
N ASP A 315 -7.78 -3.34 -10.81
CA ASP A 315 -7.16 -2.91 -9.57
C ASP A 315 -6.75 -1.44 -9.61
N GLU A 316 -6.25 -0.93 -10.75
CA GLU A 316 -6.02 0.51 -10.94
C GLU A 316 -7.32 1.31 -10.87
N LEU A 317 -8.38 0.88 -11.55
CA LEU A 317 -9.68 1.56 -11.51
C LEU A 317 -10.29 1.59 -10.10
N ARG A 318 -10.10 0.54 -9.30
CA ARG A 318 -10.52 0.52 -7.88
C ARG A 318 -9.70 1.49 -7.01
N LYS A 319 -8.40 1.64 -7.26
CA LYS A 319 -7.58 2.64 -6.56
C LYS A 319 -8.05 4.05 -6.89
N VAL A 320 -8.33 4.33 -8.16
CA VAL A 320 -8.95 5.59 -8.60
C VAL A 320 -10.29 5.78 -7.91
N GLN A 321 -11.11 4.73 -7.81
CA GLN A 321 -12.40 4.74 -7.10
C GLN A 321 -12.30 5.17 -5.64
N ILE A 322 -11.23 4.77 -4.95
CA ILE A 322 -10.97 5.16 -3.56
C ILE A 322 -10.46 6.60 -3.48
N ALA A 323 -9.75 7.07 -4.52
CA ALA A 323 -9.07 8.37 -4.53
C ALA A 323 -9.99 9.55 -4.86
N LEU A 324 -11.05 9.35 -5.64
CA LEU A 324 -12.05 10.40 -5.93
C LEU A 324 -13.30 10.25 -5.05
N ASP A 325 -14.01 11.35 -4.84
CA ASP A 325 -15.23 11.39 -4.04
C ASP A 325 -16.42 10.72 -4.76
N GLU A 326 -17.40 10.23 -4.01
CA GLU A 326 -18.57 9.51 -4.56
C GLU A 326 -19.34 10.31 -5.64
N PRO A 327 -19.53 11.64 -5.51
CA PRO A 327 -20.15 12.45 -6.55
C PRO A 327 -19.34 12.54 -7.86
N ALA A 328 -18.02 12.30 -7.82
CA ALA A 328 -17.19 12.31 -9.03
C ALA A 328 -17.38 11.05 -9.89
N PHE A 329 -17.86 9.95 -9.29
CA PHE A 329 -18.07 8.66 -9.97
C PHE A 329 -19.48 8.41 -10.47
N ASN A 330 -20.47 8.90 -9.74
CA ASN A 330 -21.85 8.55 -9.99
C ASN A 330 -22.51 9.69 -10.79
N ASP A 331 -22.90 9.41 -12.04
CA ASP A 331 -23.76 10.29 -12.86
C ASP A 331 -25.23 10.33 -12.35
N ASP A 332 -25.42 10.23 -11.02
CA ASP A 332 -26.64 10.01 -10.22
C ASP A 332 -27.19 8.57 -10.10
N SER A 333 -26.97 7.89 -8.96
CA SER A 333 -27.54 6.55 -8.76
C SER A 333 -28.84 6.45 -7.93
N LEU A 334 -29.33 7.51 -7.26
CA LEU A 334 -30.66 7.46 -6.61
C LEU A 334 -31.49 8.76 -6.70
N GLU A 335 -30.85 9.93 -6.61
CA GLU A 335 -31.59 11.20 -6.52
C GLU A 335 -32.18 11.64 -7.87
N ARG A 336 -31.44 11.55 -8.99
CA ARG A 336 -31.98 11.79 -10.35
C ARG A 336 -33.11 10.86 -10.75
N ARG A 337 -33.06 9.58 -10.41
CA ARG A 337 -34.19 8.65 -10.69
C ARG A 337 -35.45 9.05 -9.92
N PHE A 338 -35.27 9.58 -8.71
CA PHE A 338 -36.36 10.08 -7.87
C PHE A 338 -36.88 11.44 -8.36
N LEU A 339 -35.99 12.38 -8.69
CA LEU A 339 -36.31 13.74 -9.15
C LEU A 339 -36.87 13.77 -10.59
N LEU A 340 -36.37 12.93 -11.49
CA LEU A 340 -36.97 12.72 -12.82
C LEU A 340 -38.37 12.09 -12.73
N ARG A 341 -38.60 11.16 -11.79
CA ARG A 341 -39.96 10.65 -11.50
C ARG A 341 -40.91 11.74 -10.99
N LEU A 342 -40.37 12.80 -10.39
CA LEU A 342 -41.12 13.96 -9.91
C LEU A 342 -41.22 15.09 -10.95
N GLY A 343 -40.70 14.89 -12.17
CA GLY A 343 -40.80 15.86 -13.26
C GLY A 343 -40.00 17.15 -13.04
N ARG A 344 -38.94 17.11 -12.22
CA ARG A 344 -38.04 18.25 -12.02
C ARG A 344 -36.81 18.11 -12.90
N GLU A 345 -36.51 19.14 -13.67
CA GLU A 345 -35.20 19.30 -14.30
C GLU A 345 -34.14 19.56 -13.22
N VAL A 346 -33.04 18.83 -13.28
CA VAL A 346 -31.84 19.04 -12.47
C VAL A 346 -30.71 19.23 -13.46
N GLU A 347 -30.13 20.43 -13.51
CA GLU A 347 -28.82 20.63 -14.13
C GLU A 347 -27.78 20.01 -13.19
N VAL A 348 -27.22 18.86 -13.59
CA VAL A 348 -26.10 18.26 -12.88
C VAL A 348 -24.85 19.02 -13.34
N GLU A 349 -24.27 19.82 -12.45
CA GLU A 349 -23.06 20.60 -12.76
C GLU A 349 -21.78 19.76 -12.92
N ARG A 350 -21.81 18.45 -12.60
CA ARG A 350 -20.60 17.59 -12.56
C ARG A 350 -20.81 16.23 -13.25
N PRO A 351 -20.27 16.00 -14.46
CA PRO A 351 -20.35 14.70 -15.12
C PRO A 351 -19.46 13.65 -14.42
N ALA A 352 -19.89 12.38 -14.44
CA ALA A 352 -19.08 11.27 -13.96
C ALA A 352 -17.75 11.15 -14.72
N VAL A 353 -16.68 10.78 -14.00
CA VAL A 353 -15.38 10.49 -14.59
C VAL A 353 -15.48 9.24 -15.47
N ARG A 354 -15.19 9.40 -16.76
CA ARG A 354 -15.09 8.31 -17.74
C ARG A 354 -13.65 7.87 -17.89
N LEU A 355 -13.44 6.66 -18.42
CA LEU A 355 -12.09 6.12 -18.63
C LEU A 355 -11.22 7.06 -19.48
N ARG A 356 -11.79 7.69 -20.51
CA ARG A 356 -11.09 8.69 -21.34
C ARG A 356 -10.59 9.91 -20.59
N ASP A 357 -11.23 10.27 -19.48
CA ASP A 357 -10.85 11.45 -18.70
C ASP A 357 -9.57 11.18 -17.89
N LEU A 358 -9.20 9.90 -17.72
CA LEU A 358 -7.97 9.48 -17.07
C LEU A 358 -6.79 9.40 -18.05
N VAL A 359 -7.07 9.28 -19.36
CA VAL A 359 -6.02 9.21 -20.39
C VAL A 359 -5.40 10.61 -20.56
N GLY A 360 -4.11 10.74 -20.24
CA GLY A 360 -3.35 11.94 -20.56
C GLY A 360 -3.36 12.20 -22.05
N GLY A 361 -3.57 13.45 -22.47
CA GLY A 361 -3.42 13.80 -23.88
C GLY A 361 -2.01 13.48 -24.37
N ILE A 362 -1.88 13.00 -25.61
CA ILE A 362 -0.58 12.77 -26.24
C ILE A 362 0.08 14.14 -26.40
N ALA A 363 1.09 14.46 -25.58
CA ALA A 363 1.92 15.64 -25.77
C ALA A 363 2.69 15.50 -27.09
N GLU A 364 2.91 16.62 -27.78
CA GLU A 364 3.98 16.67 -28.76
C GLU A 364 5.33 16.41 -28.04
N PRO A 365 6.21 15.57 -28.60
CA PRO A 365 7.39 15.02 -27.93
C PRO A 365 8.55 16.02 -27.87
N ASP A 366 8.33 17.16 -27.21
CA ASP A 366 9.34 18.21 -26.98
C ASP A 366 9.94 18.14 -25.55
N SER A 367 9.67 17.06 -24.81
CA SER A 367 10.10 16.93 -23.43
C SER A 367 11.52 16.36 -23.32
N PRO A 368 12.41 16.96 -22.48
CA PRO A 368 13.76 16.44 -22.26
C PRO A 368 13.72 15.12 -21.50
N TRP A 369 14.74 14.28 -21.71
CA TRP A 369 14.87 12.96 -21.10
C TRP A 369 15.90 13.00 -19.96
N ILE A 370 15.86 12.08 -19.01
CA ILE A 370 16.84 12.02 -17.91
C ILE A 370 17.70 10.77 -18.04
N ALA A 371 19.03 10.92 -18.00
CA ALA A 371 19.96 9.83 -17.76
C ALA A 371 20.36 9.85 -16.28
N THR A 372 20.36 8.69 -15.62
CA THR A 372 20.83 8.61 -14.23
C THR A 372 22.36 8.74 -14.16
N ASP A 373 22.85 9.47 -13.16
CA ASP A 373 24.25 9.90 -12.88
C ASP A 373 25.37 8.84 -12.99
N ASP A 374 25.06 7.56 -13.16
CA ASP A 374 26.05 6.48 -13.10
C ASP A 374 26.83 6.27 -14.42
N GLU A 375 26.45 6.89 -15.54
CA GLU A 375 27.13 6.79 -16.84
C GLU A 375 27.62 8.17 -17.34
N LYS A 376 28.88 8.25 -17.79
CA LYS A 376 29.54 9.50 -18.23
C LYS A 376 29.13 9.90 -19.64
N VAL A 377 27.85 10.19 -19.84
CA VAL A 377 27.31 10.59 -21.13
C VAL A 377 27.77 12.01 -21.50
N SER A 378 28.25 12.21 -22.72
CA SER A 378 28.67 13.51 -23.26
C SER A 378 27.83 13.91 -24.49
N ALA A 379 27.64 15.22 -24.69
CA ALA A 379 27.04 15.74 -25.91
C ALA A 379 27.84 15.29 -27.14
N GLY A 380 27.15 14.70 -28.12
CA GLY A 380 27.73 14.10 -29.32
C GLY A 380 27.85 12.57 -29.29
N ASP A 381 27.64 11.94 -28.13
CA ASP A 381 27.66 10.48 -28.01
C ASP A 381 26.49 9.83 -28.74
N LEU A 382 26.67 8.55 -29.05
CA LEU A 382 25.77 7.76 -29.87
C LEU A 382 25.03 6.75 -28.98
N GLY A 383 23.71 6.79 -28.99
CA GLY A 383 22.85 5.95 -28.16
C GLY A 383 21.97 5.01 -28.99
N ILE A 384 21.44 3.98 -28.33
CA ILE A 384 20.34 3.17 -28.87
C ILE A 384 19.16 3.21 -27.91
N VAL A 385 18.07 3.82 -28.35
CA VAL A 385 16.78 3.71 -27.65
C VAL A 385 16.14 2.39 -28.04
N VAL A 386 15.72 1.58 -27.06
CA VAL A 386 15.05 0.30 -27.28
C VAL A 386 13.64 0.36 -26.72
N LEU A 387 12.67 -0.06 -27.52
CA LEU A 387 11.30 -0.27 -27.08
C LEU A 387 11.07 -1.78 -26.91
N GLU A 388 11.08 -2.23 -25.66
CA GLU A 388 10.80 -3.62 -25.31
C GLU A 388 9.29 -3.89 -25.33
N GLN A 389 8.78 -4.22 -26.51
CA GLN A 389 7.44 -4.78 -26.72
C GLN A 389 7.54 -6.23 -27.20
N ALA A 390 6.39 -6.90 -27.41
CA ALA A 390 6.32 -8.24 -28.01
C ALA A 390 7.10 -8.37 -29.34
N THR A 391 7.36 -7.26 -30.02
CA THR A 391 8.36 -7.16 -31.08
C THR A 391 9.31 -5.99 -30.76
N PRO A 392 10.56 -6.24 -30.36
CA PRO A 392 11.47 -5.18 -29.95
C PRO A 392 11.81 -4.26 -31.12
N ARG A 393 11.77 -2.95 -30.88
CA ARG A 393 12.22 -1.93 -31.83
C ARG A 393 13.44 -1.22 -31.24
N ALA A 394 14.42 -0.88 -32.07
CA ALA A 394 15.61 -0.14 -31.66
C ALA A 394 15.87 1.02 -32.60
N ALA A 395 16.25 2.17 -32.05
CA ALA A 395 16.57 3.37 -32.80
C ALA A 395 17.89 3.97 -32.36
N VAL A 396 18.70 4.33 -33.35
CA VAL A 396 19.97 5.02 -33.13
C VAL A 396 19.69 6.50 -32.93
N VAL A 397 20.23 7.07 -31.85
CA VAL A 397 20.06 8.49 -31.48
C VAL A 397 21.41 9.13 -31.17
N TYR A 398 21.47 10.45 -31.22
CA TYR A 398 22.59 11.21 -30.70
C TYR A 398 22.20 11.92 -29.42
N VAL A 399 23.12 12.03 -28.48
CA VAL A 399 23.03 12.95 -27.35
C VAL A 399 23.31 14.36 -27.88
N ASP A 400 22.33 15.24 -27.78
CA ASP A 400 22.42 16.64 -28.24
C ASP A 400 22.98 17.54 -27.14
N GLU A 401 22.43 17.45 -25.93
CA GLU A 401 22.83 18.22 -24.76
C GLU A 401 22.79 17.36 -23.50
N VAL A 402 23.66 17.66 -22.54
CA VAL A 402 23.69 17.05 -21.20
C VAL A 402 23.73 18.18 -20.17
N ASP A 403 22.69 18.30 -19.35
CA ASP A 403 22.65 19.24 -18.24
C ASP A 403 23.44 18.67 -17.05
N ALA A 404 24.51 19.37 -16.67
CA ALA A 404 25.41 18.96 -15.60
C ALA A 404 24.84 19.11 -14.19
N GLU A 405 23.79 19.91 -13.98
CA GLU A 405 23.13 20.06 -12.66
C GLU A 405 21.99 19.07 -12.45
N SER A 406 21.27 18.70 -13.52
CA SER A 406 20.07 17.86 -13.44
C SER A 406 20.26 16.42 -13.96
N GLY A 407 21.32 16.14 -14.71
CA GLY A 407 21.51 14.86 -15.41
C GLY A 407 20.59 14.69 -16.62
N GLU A 408 19.89 15.76 -17.04
CA GLU A 408 19.01 15.74 -18.21
C GLU A 408 19.82 15.58 -19.50
N ILE A 409 19.35 14.71 -20.39
CA ILE A 409 19.90 14.50 -21.72
C ILE A 409 18.85 14.83 -22.78
N ALA A 410 19.21 15.72 -23.71
CA ALA A 410 18.45 15.94 -24.92
C ALA A 410 18.92 14.95 -25.98
N LEU A 411 17.99 14.26 -26.65
CA LEU A 411 18.28 13.31 -27.71
C LEU A 411 17.82 13.85 -29.06
N ARG A 412 18.59 13.58 -30.11
CA ARG A 412 18.25 13.94 -31.50
C ARG A 412 18.33 12.74 -32.43
N ASP A 413 17.53 12.76 -33.49
CA ASP A 413 17.52 11.74 -34.54
C ASP A 413 18.92 11.51 -35.14
N ALA A 414 19.26 10.25 -35.37
CA ALA A 414 20.34 9.92 -36.28
C ALA A 414 19.90 10.24 -37.74
N PRO A 415 20.79 10.78 -38.60
CA PRO A 415 20.48 11.07 -40.00
C PRO A 415 19.89 9.89 -40.77
N GLU A 416 20.26 8.67 -40.38
CA GLU A 416 19.86 7.42 -41.00
C GLU A 416 18.53 6.85 -40.48
N GLN A 417 17.99 7.35 -39.36
CA GLN A 417 16.77 6.82 -38.73
C GLN A 417 15.93 7.95 -38.12
N ARG A 418 14.78 8.20 -38.75
CA ARG A 418 13.75 9.15 -38.28
C ARG A 418 12.64 8.39 -37.56
N ASP A 419 11.89 9.08 -36.70
CA ASP A 419 10.62 8.62 -36.10
C ASP A 419 10.73 7.70 -34.86
N TRP A 420 11.73 7.88 -33.99
CA TRP A 420 11.76 7.24 -32.64
C TRP A 420 11.02 8.05 -31.56
N GLN A 421 10.81 9.34 -31.80
CA GLN A 421 10.13 10.27 -30.88
C GLN A 421 8.71 9.86 -30.45
N PRO A 422 7.87 9.18 -31.25
CA PRO A 422 6.53 8.76 -30.81
C PRO A 422 6.54 7.42 -30.04
N TRP A 423 7.69 6.91 -29.57
CA TRP A 423 7.76 5.64 -28.86
C TRP A 423 7.27 5.83 -27.42
N PRO A 424 6.13 5.22 -27.01
CA PRO A 424 5.69 5.29 -25.63
C PRO A 424 6.66 4.53 -24.73
N ARG A 425 6.93 5.07 -23.52
CA ARG A 425 7.64 4.47 -22.37
C ARG A 425 8.43 3.18 -22.66
N GLY A 426 9.77 3.27 -22.62
CA GLY A 426 10.66 2.13 -22.85
C GLY A 426 12.06 2.26 -22.23
N TRP A 427 12.80 1.16 -22.22
CA TRP A 427 14.14 1.02 -21.65
C TRP A 427 15.21 1.27 -22.71
N SER A 428 16.06 2.30 -22.58
CA SER A 428 17.14 2.52 -23.55
C SER A 428 18.50 1.99 -23.11
N SER A 429 19.38 1.77 -24.08
CA SER A 429 20.81 1.49 -23.87
C SER A 429 21.66 2.56 -24.55
N LEU A 430 22.42 3.35 -23.81
CA LEU A 430 23.46 4.21 -24.38
C LEU A 430 24.71 3.36 -24.66
N LEU A 431 25.30 3.51 -25.85
CA LEU A 431 26.51 2.77 -26.23
C LEU A 431 27.70 3.73 -26.21
N GLU A 432 28.51 3.70 -25.15
CA GLU A 432 29.85 4.28 -25.21
C GLU A 432 30.75 3.51 -26.18
N ARG A 433 31.66 4.23 -26.86
CA ARG A 433 32.67 3.70 -27.77
C ARG A 433 33.95 3.29 -27.08
#